data_AF-A0A8T5H9A6-F1
#
_entry.id   AF-A0A8T5H9A6-F1
#
_cell.length_a   1.000
_cell.length_b   1.000
_cell.length_c   1.000
_cell.angle_alpha   90.00
_cell.angle_beta   90.00
_cell.angle_gamma   90.00
#
_symmetry.space_group_name_H-M   'P 1'
#
loop_
_entity.id
_entity.type
_entity.pdbx_description
1 polymer ?
#
loop_
_entity_poly.entity_id
_entity_poly.type
_entity_poly.pdbx_seq_one_letter_code
_entity_poly.pdbx_strand_id
1 'polypeptide(L)'
;MKKIYLDIIDPIHDFFRVYDYELPIIDSPLFQRLRRIKQLSGAHLTYPSAQHSRFEHSLGVMHIATEAGFALNEKGFLNSDDVQILRLAGLLHDIGHGPFSHLFEEVIREKKISHEDYGKQIILNSEIGDILSKTGFNKKLVTQIAFGESKFQYLNEIVSGALSADMMDYLLRDGYFTGAEHAKVDHKRITQSLSIH
;
A
#
# COMPACT_ATOMS: atom_id res chain seq x y z
N MET A 1 25.52 -13.31 -10.25
CA MET A 1 25.06 -11.97 -9.82
C MET A 1 24.03 -12.17 -8.73
N LYS A 2 24.14 -11.48 -7.59
CA LYS A 2 23.16 -11.59 -6.49
C LYS A 2 21.83 -11.03 -7.01
N LYS A 3 20.74 -11.80 -6.93
CA LYS A 3 19.40 -11.27 -7.23
C LYS A 3 19.16 -10.11 -6.26
N ILE A 4 18.81 -8.95 -6.81
CA ILE A 4 18.55 -7.69 -6.09
C ILE A 4 17.04 -7.53 -5.79
N TYR A 5 16.27 -8.57 -6.12
CA TYR A 5 14.82 -8.60 -5.99
C TYR A 5 14.29 -10.04 -5.88
N LEU A 6 13.13 -10.17 -5.26
CA LEU A 6 12.28 -11.36 -5.19
C LEU A 6 11.01 -11.12 -6.03
N ASP A 7 10.54 -12.15 -6.73
CA ASP A 7 9.25 -12.12 -7.42
C ASP A 7 8.18 -12.75 -6.51
N ILE A 8 7.08 -12.04 -6.28
CA ILE A 8 5.91 -12.55 -5.56
C ILE A 8 4.78 -12.73 -6.58
N ILE A 9 4.18 -13.93 -6.61
CA ILE A 9 3.01 -14.23 -7.42
C ILE A 9 1.76 -13.67 -6.75
N ASP A 10 0.93 -12.98 -7.51
CA ASP A 10 -0.33 -12.42 -7.06
C ASP A 10 -1.42 -12.66 -8.10
N PRO A 11 -2.62 -13.14 -7.72
CA PRO A 11 -3.66 -13.49 -8.67
C PRO A 11 -4.28 -12.28 -9.39
N ILE A 12 -4.09 -11.06 -8.87
CA ILE A 12 -4.63 -9.83 -9.45
C ILE A 12 -3.62 -9.23 -10.45
N HIS A 13 -2.34 -9.26 -10.08
CA HIS A 13 -1.27 -8.55 -10.79
C HIS A 13 -0.27 -9.47 -11.50
N ASP A 14 -0.57 -10.76 -11.62
CA ASP A 14 0.30 -11.85 -12.08
C ASP A 14 1.52 -12.08 -11.17
N PHE A 15 2.45 -11.13 -11.16
CA PHE A 15 3.58 -11.09 -10.24
C PHE A 15 4.11 -9.66 -10.12
N PHE A 16 4.77 -9.37 -9.00
CA PHE A 16 5.51 -8.12 -8.84
C PHE A 16 6.83 -8.35 -8.11
N ARG A 17 7.76 -7.41 -8.34
CA ARG A 17 9.10 -7.43 -7.73
C ARG A 17 9.08 -6.73 -6.38
N VAL A 18 9.79 -7.33 -5.45
CA VAL A 18 10.16 -6.76 -4.15
C VAL A 18 11.67 -6.61 -4.11
N TYR A 19 12.16 -5.43 -3.79
CA TYR A 19 13.60 -5.12 -3.77
C TYR A 19 14.20 -5.30 -2.37
N ASP A 20 15.53 -5.40 -2.31
CA ASP A 20 16.27 -5.64 -1.07
C ASP A 20 15.96 -4.64 0.07
N TYR A 21 15.55 -3.41 -0.25
CA TYR A 21 15.21 -2.40 0.74
C TYR A 21 13.78 -2.54 1.31
N GLU A 22 12.89 -3.26 0.62
CA GLU A 22 11.53 -3.56 1.08
C GLU A 22 11.48 -4.86 1.91
N LEU A 23 12.35 -5.82 1.62
CA LEU A 23 12.32 -7.14 2.26
C LEU A 23 12.37 -7.08 3.80
N PRO A 24 13.24 -6.29 4.46
CA PRO A 24 13.26 -6.23 5.91
C PRO A 24 11.96 -5.66 6.51
N ILE A 25 11.27 -4.77 5.78
CA ILE A 25 9.95 -4.25 6.17
C ILE A 25 8.92 -5.36 6.04
N ILE A 26 8.89 -6.04 4.90
CA ILE A 26 7.92 -7.11 4.61
C ILE A 26 8.07 -8.26 5.59
N ASP A 27 9.29 -8.62 5.95
CA ASP A 27 9.59 -9.71 6.89
C ASP A 27 9.46 -9.31 8.37
N SER A 28 9.21 -8.03 8.66
CA SER A 28 9.01 -7.57 10.03
C SER A 28 7.74 -8.15 10.67
N PRO A 29 7.75 -8.48 11.97
CA PRO A 29 6.55 -8.89 12.69
C PRO A 29 5.36 -7.93 12.54
N LEU A 30 5.63 -6.62 12.50
CA LEU A 30 4.60 -5.58 12.35
C LEU A 30 3.90 -5.64 10.99
N PHE A 31 4.64 -5.84 9.91
CA PHE A 31 4.04 -5.99 8.58
C PHE A 31 3.42 -7.37 8.38
N GLN A 32 4.08 -8.45 8.82
CA GLN A 32 3.56 -9.82 8.75
C GLN A 32 2.24 -10.00 9.52
N ARG A 33 1.91 -9.12 10.47
CA ARG A 33 0.60 -9.17 11.14
C ARG A 33 -0.57 -8.93 10.21
N LEU A 34 -0.37 -8.17 9.13
CA LEU A 34 -1.43 -7.85 8.16
C LEU A 34 -2.03 -9.11 7.54
N ARG A 35 -1.28 -10.23 7.49
CA ARG A 35 -1.78 -11.55 7.06
C ARG A 35 -2.97 -12.06 7.87
N ARG A 36 -3.13 -11.57 9.10
CA ARG A 36 -4.18 -11.97 10.04
C ARG A 36 -5.34 -10.96 10.09
N ILE A 37 -5.29 -9.92 9.28
CA ILE A 37 -6.31 -8.86 9.23
C ILE A 37 -6.98 -8.94 7.86
N LYS A 38 -8.23 -9.40 7.82
CA LYS A 38 -9.04 -9.47 6.60
C LYS A 38 -9.28 -8.07 6.04
N GLN A 39 -9.17 -7.93 4.72
CA GLN A 39 -9.43 -6.67 4.01
C GLN A 39 -10.86 -6.20 4.27
N LEU A 40 -11.83 -7.07 3.98
CA LEU A 40 -13.26 -6.75 4.04
C LEU A 40 -13.94 -7.16 5.36
N SER A 41 -13.17 -7.26 6.45
CA SER A 41 -13.69 -7.61 7.79
C SER A 41 -14.66 -8.80 7.78
N GLY A 42 -15.97 -8.55 7.97
CA GLY A 42 -17.03 -9.56 8.06
C GLY A 42 -17.60 -10.03 6.71
N ALA A 43 -17.18 -9.47 5.58
CA ALA A 43 -17.76 -9.80 4.27
C ALA A 43 -17.65 -11.29 3.92
N HIS A 44 -16.65 -11.98 4.45
CA HIS A 44 -16.49 -13.44 4.32
C HIS A 44 -17.67 -14.27 4.85
N LEU A 45 -18.54 -13.69 5.68
CA LEU A 45 -19.78 -14.34 6.15
C LEU A 45 -20.88 -14.38 5.07
N THR A 46 -20.82 -13.46 4.09
CA THR A 46 -21.73 -13.39 2.95
C THR A 46 -21.08 -13.91 1.66
N TYR A 47 -19.80 -13.58 1.47
CA TYR A 47 -18.96 -14.00 0.34
C TYR A 47 -17.84 -14.91 0.87
N PRO A 48 -18.02 -16.24 0.98
CA PRO A 48 -17.07 -17.14 1.64
C PRO A 48 -15.63 -17.06 1.13
N SER A 49 -15.44 -16.66 -0.14
CA SER A 49 -14.13 -16.51 -0.78
C SER A 49 -13.41 -15.19 -0.45
N ALA A 50 -14.08 -14.19 0.16
CA ALA A 50 -13.50 -12.91 0.57
C ALA A 50 -12.59 -13.06 1.82
N GLN A 51 -11.59 -13.92 1.71
CA GLN A 51 -10.64 -14.28 2.77
C GLN A 51 -9.32 -13.52 2.69
N HIS A 52 -9.14 -12.69 1.67
CA HIS A 52 -7.92 -11.93 1.47
C HIS A 52 -7.68 -10.94 2.61
N SER A 53 -6.41 -10.70 2.89
CA SER A 53 -5.90 -9.90 3.97
C SER A 53 -5.30 -8.58 3.49
N ARG A 54 -5.07 -7.67 4.44
CA ARG A 54 -4.38 -6.41 4.17
C ARG A 54 -2.95 -6.60 3.68
N PHE A 55 -2.33 -7.75 3.93
CA PHE A 55 -0.96 -8.03 3.51
C PHE A 55 -0.81 -8.04 1.98
N GLU A 56 -1.60 -8.85 1.28
CA GLU A 56 -1.56 -8.92 -0.19
C GLU A 56 -2.08 -7.64 -0.83
N HIS A 57 -3.03 -6.96 -0.18
CA HIS A 57 -3.49 -5.64 -0.62
C HIS A 57 -2.35 -4.61 -0.56
N SER A 58 -1.66 -4.46 0.58
CA SER A 58 -0.52 -3.53 0.70
C SER A 58 0.60 -3.82 -0.32
N LEU A 59 0.86 -5.09 -0.63
CA LEU A 59 1.81 -5.46 -1.67
C LEU A 59 1.33 -5.07 -3.09
N GLY A 60 0.04 -5.25 -3.37
CA GLY A 60 -0.57 -4.82 -4.62
C GLY A 60 -0.59 -3.30 -4.79
N VAL A 61 -0.87 -2.54 -3.72
CA VAL A 61 -0.78 -1.07 -3.72
C VAL A 61 0.64 -0.61 -4.00
N MET A 62 1.65 -1.21 -3.37
CA MET A 62 3.06 -0.95 -3.68
C MET A 62 3.35 -1.20 -5.18
N HIS A 63 2.84 -2.28 -5.75
CA HIS A 63 3.02 -2.58 -7.17
C HIS A 63 2.38 -1.51 -8.06
N ILE A 64 1.12 -1.16 -7.87
CA ILE A 64 0.43 -0.15 -8.70
C ILE A 64 1.09 1.22 -8.54
N ALA A 65 1.50 1.60 -7.33
CA ALA A 65 2.25 2.83 -7.07
C ALA A 65 3.59 2.86 -7.81
N THR A 66 4.23 1.69 -8.02
CA THR A 66 5.43 1.57 -8.85
C THR A 66 5.15 1.87 -10.30
N GLU A 67 4.11 1.28 -10.86
CA GLU A 67 3.74 1.47 -12.27
C GLU A 67 3.40 2.95 -12.55
N ALA A 68 2.66 3.59 -11.62
CA ALA A 68 2.41 5.03 -11.66
C ALA A 68 3.72 5.84 -11.57
N GLY A 69 4.60 5.47 -10.64
CA GLY A 69 5.90 6.10 -10.45
C GLY A 69 6.78 6.02 -11.70
N PHE A 70 6.86 4.85 -12.34
CA PHE A 70 7.61 4.67 -13.58
C PHE A 70 7.01 5.45 -14.75
N ALA A 71 5.68 5.44 -14.91
CA ALA A 71 5.03 6.23 -15.97
C ALA A 71 5.32 7.73 -15.85
N LEU A 72 5.39 8.26 -14.62
CA LEU A 72 5.74 9.66 -14.37
C LEU A 72 7.25 9.93 -14.46
N ASN A 73 8.09 8.95 -14.10
CA ASN A 73 9.54 9.03 -14.29
C ASN A 73 9.93 9.08 -15.78
N GLU A 74 9.28 8.28 -16.63
CA GLU A 74 9.46 8.31 -18.09
C GLU A 74 9.10 9.68 -18.70
N LYS A 75 8.13 10.37 -18.10
CA LYS A 75 7.71 11.72 -18.49
C LYS A 75 8.58 12.83 -17.89
N GLY A 76 9.58 12.47 -17.08
CA GLY A 76 10.51 13.42 -16.45
C GLY A 76 9.95 14.14 -15.22
N PHE A 77 8.82 13.70 -14.67
CA PHE A 77 8.23 14.33 -13.48
C PHE A 77 8.81 13.80 -12.16
N LEU A 78 9.20 12.52 -12.14
CA LEU A 78 9.78 11.85 -10.97
C LEU A 78 11.19 11.36 -11.28
N ASN A 79 12.01 11.18 -10.25
CA ASN A 79 13.28 10.44 -10.34
C ASN A 79 13.15 9.04 -9.73
N SER A 80 14.23 8.25 -9.77
CA SER A 80 14.26 6.88 -9.22
C SER A 80 13.98 6.81 -7.73
N ASP A 81 14.41 7.82 -6.97
CA ASP A 81 14.26 7.86 -5.52
C ASP A 81 12.81 8.17 -5.14
N ASP A 82 12.14 9.04 -5.90
CA ASP A 82 10.70 9.32 -5.75
C ASP A 82 9.87 8.03 -5.95
N VAL A 83 10.23 7.21 -6.94
CA VAL A 83 9.56 5.91 -7.16
C VAL A 83 9.78 4.96 -5.98
N GLN A 84 11.00 4.89 -5.43
CA GLN A 84 11.26 4.05 -4.25
C GLN A 84 10.47 4.53 -3.03
N ILE A 85 10.35 5.85 -2.84
CA ILE A 85 9.54 6.44 -1.76
C ILE A 85 8.06 6.12 -1.95
N LEU A 86 7.53 6.23 -3.18
CA LEU A 86 6.14 5.85 -3.49
C LEU A 86 5.87 4.38 -3.20
N ARG A 87 6.82 3.50 -3.54
CA ARG A 87 6.73 2.07 -3.23
C ARG A 87 6.62 1.83 -1.73
N LEU A 88 7.50 2.44 -0.94
CA LEU A 88 7.48 2.32 0.52
C LEU A 88 6.20 2.92 1.13
N ALA A 89 5.73 4.05 0.60
CA ALA A 89 4.49 4.68 1.05
C ALA A 89 3.27 3.80 0.74
N GLY A 90 3.15 3.28 -0.49
CA GLY A 90 2.10 2.35 -0.88
C GLY A 90 2.14 1.05 -0.09
N LEU A 91 3.34 0.52 0.21
CA LEU A 91 3.51 -0.66 1.05
C LEU A 91 3.00 -0.42 2.48
N LEU A 92 3.21 0.78 3.04
CA LEU A 92 2.96 1.07 4.46
C LEU A 92 1.65 1.79 4.74
N HIS A 93 0.89 2.21 3.72
CA HIS A 93 -0.33 3.02 3.88
C HIS A 93 -1.34 2.38 4.85
N ASP A 94 -1.38 1.05 4.88
CA ASP A 94 -2.37 0.26 5.61
C ASP A 94 -1.84 -0.36 6.91
N ILE A 95 -0.58 -0.10 7.27
CA ILE A 95 0.11 -0.79 8.39
C ILE A 95 -0.56 -0.54 9.76
N GLY A 96 -1.31 0.57 9.85
CA GLY A 96 -2.01 1.00 11.06
C GLY A 96 -3.30 0.24 11.36
N HIS A 97 -3.85 -0.54 10.43
CA HIS A 97 -5.11 -1.22 10.65
C HIS A 97 -5.05 -2.27 11.77
N GLY A 98 -6.11 -2.27 12.58
CA GLY A 98 -6.37 -3.29 13.61
C GLY A 98 -7.32 -4.41 13.12
N PRO A 99 -7.60 -5.41 13.97
CA PRO A 99 -8.55 -6.47 13.64
C PRO A 99 -9.95 -5.91 13.43
N PHE A 100 -10.68 -6.38 12.41
CA PHE A 100 -11.98 -5.82 11.97
C PHE A 100 -11.93 -4.39 11.40
N SER A 101 -10.73 -3.84 11.14
CA SER A 101 -10.55 -2.58 10.42
C SER A 101 -11.38 -1.44 11.02
N HIS A 102 -12.28 -0.82 10.27
CA HIS A 102 -13.11 0.30 10.75
C HIS A 102 -14.04 -0.06 11.91
N LEU A 103 -14.50 -1.30 12.05
CA LEU A 103 -15.30 -1.70 13.22
C LEU A 103 -14.48 -1.58 14.51
N PHE A 104 -13.16 -1.80 14.43
CA PHE A 104 -12.29 -1.58 15.59
C PHE A 104 -12.31 -0.13 16.03
N GLU A 105 -12.21 0.80 15.08
CA GLU A 105 -12.22 2.25 15.32
C GLU A 105 -13.52 2.69 15.96
N GLU A 106 -14.66 2.13 15.54
CA GLU A 106 -15.97 2.39 16.15
C GLU A 106 -16.00 1.95 17.63
N VAL A 107 -15.42 0.80 17.95
CA VAL A 107 -15.33 0.29 19.33
C VAL A 107 -14.40 1.14 20.18
N ILE A 108 -13.29 1.65 19.62
CA ILE A 108 -12.33 2.51 20.34
C ILE A 108 -12.59 4.01 20.14
N ARG A 109 -13.76 4.40 19.63
CA ARG A 109 -14.07 5.77 19.21
C ARG A 109 -13.86 6.81 20.31
N GLU A 110 -14.00 6.41 21.57
CA GLU A 110 -13.71 7.24 22.74
C GLU A 110 -12.24 7.74 22.78
N LYS A 111 -11.31 6.97 22.21
CA LYS A 111 -9.90 7.35 22.10
C LYS A 111 -9.61 8.31 20.96
N LYS A 112 -10.53 8.45 19.97
CA LYS A 112 -10.36 9.27 18.76
C LYS A 112 -9.06 9.01 17.98
N ILE A 113 -8.55 7.78 18.02
CA ILE A 113 -7.34 7.39 17.29
C ILE A 113 -7.77 6.63 16.04
N SER A 114 -7.37 7.10 14.86
CA SER A 114 -7.60 6.39 13.59
C SER A 114 -6.50 5.36 13.30
N HIS A 115 -6.76 4.47 12.35
CA HIS A 115 -5.77 3.59 11.78
C HIS A 115 -4.61 4.38 11.17
N GLU A 116 -4.85 5.55 10.56
CA GLU A 116 -3.79 6.42 10.07
C GLU A 116 -2.87 6.90 11.20
N ASP A 117 -3.43 7.29 12.35
CA ASP A 117 -2.63 7.71 13.51
C ASP A 117 -1.75 6.57 14.03
N TYR A 118 -2.30 5.36 14.11
CA TYR A 118 -1.54 4.16 14.45
C TYR A 118 -0.46 3.86 13.40
N GLY A 119 -0.79 4.00 12.12
CA GLY A 119 0.15 3.83 11.02
C GLY A 119 1.33 4.79 11.13
N LYS A 120 1.07 6.08 11.35
CA LYS A 120 2.08 7.11 11.61
C LYS A 120 2.96 6.72 12.80
N GLN A 121 2.38 6.28 13.91
CA GLN A 121 3.16 5.85 15.07
C GLN A 121 4.04 4.63 14.77
N ILE A 122 3.54 3.65 14.02
CA ILE A 122 4.31 2.47 13.62
C ILE A 122 5.49 2.89 12.75
N ILE A 123 5.27 3.68 11.70
CA ILE A 123 6.35 4.08 10.79
C ILE A 123 7.37 4.97 11.51
N LEU A 124 6.94 5.84 12.41
CA LEU A 124 7.85 6.79 13.06
C LEU A 124 8.60 6.20 14.28
N ASN A 125 7.96 5.33 15.06
CA ASN A 125 8.39 4.98 16.42
C ASN A 125 8.59 3.46 16.65
N SER A 126 8.70 2.65 15.59
CA SER A 126 8.96 1.21 15.69
C SER A 126 10.14 0.76 14.82
N GLU A 127 10.39 -0.56 14.82
CA GLU A 127 11.39 -1.19 13.96
C GLU A 127 11.24 -0.83 12.47
N ILE A 128 10.01 -0.54 12.00
CA ILE A 128 9.77 -0.08 10.62
C ILE A 128 10.53 1.21 10.33
N GLY A 129 10.45 2.18 11.25
CA GLY A 129 11.15 3.45 11.13
C GLY A 129 12.67 3.30 11.23
N ASP A 130 13.14 2.34 12.03
CA ASP A 130 14.56 2.04 12.15
C ASP A 130 15.10 1.40 10.88
N ILE A 131 14.33 0.50 10.26
CA ILE A 131 14.66 -0.12 8.96
C ILE A 131 14.74 0.95 7.89
N LEU A 132 13.71 1.79 7.74
CA LEU A 132 13.69 2.88 6.76
C LEU A 132 14.92 3.78 6.86
N SER A 133 15.24 4.20 8.09
CA SER A 133 16.42 5.04 8.37
C SER A 133 17.73 4.35 8.00
N LYS A 134 17.88 3.05 8.32
CA LYS A 134 19.08 2.25 8.00
C LYS A 134 19.28 2.07 6.50
N THR A 135 18.19 1.97 5.74
CA THR A 135 18.20 1.88 4.27
C THR A 135 18.38 3.23 3.57
N GLY A 136 18.48 4.34 4.33
CA GLY A 136 18.69 5.68 3.79
C GLY A 136 17.42 6.46 3.43
N PHE A 137 16.24 5.93 3.72
CA PHE A 137 14.98 6.61 3.45
C PHE A 137 14.56 7.52 4.60
N ASN A 138 13.98 8.66 4.25
CA ASN A 138 13.39 9.57 5.23
C ASN A 138 12.02 9.04 5.68
N LYS A 139 11.97 8.37 6.84
CA LYS A 139 10.72 7.83 7.40
C LYS A 139 9.60 8.86 7.57
N LYS A 140 9.92 10.14 7.81
CA LYS A 140 8.90 11.20 7.90
C LYS A 140 8.25 11.47 6.55
N LEU A 141 9.04 11.53 5.49
CA LEU A 141 8.53 11.75 4.13
C LEU A 141 7.68 10.56 3.67
N VAL A 142 8.15 9.33 3.90
CA VAL A 142 7.38 8.11 3.60
C VAL A 142 6.04 8.11 4.34
N THR A 143 6.06 8.43 5.64
CA THR A 143 4.83 8.55 6.45
C THR A 143 3.89 9.59 5.88
N GLN A 144 4.39 10.78 5.56
CA GLN A 144 3.57 11.87 5.03
C GLN A 144 2.91 11.50 3.70
N ILE A 145 3.61 10.81 2.79
CA ILE A 145 3.04 10.38 1.51
C ILE A 145 2.02 9.26 1.72
N ALA A 146 2.33 8.28 2.57
CA ALA A 146 1.47 7.13 2.86
C ALA A 146 0.07 7.54 3.37
N PHE A 147 0.00 8.66 4.10
CA PHE A 147 -1.24 9.20 4.68
C PHE A 147 -1.70 10.52 4.03
N GLY A 148 -1.15 10.89 2.87
CA GLY A 148 -1.61 12.05 2.11
C GLY A 148 -1.34 13.43 2.74
N GLU A 149 -0.38 13.53 3.66
CA GLU A 149 -0.03 14.75 4.42
C GLU A 149 1.26 15.43 3.92
N SER A 150 1.87 14.94 2.84
CA SER A 150 3.09 15.55 2.32
C SER A 150 2.78 16.87 1.60
N LYS A 151 3.76 17.75 1.50
CA LYS A 151 3.66 18.98 0.69
C LYS A 151 3.60 18.70 -0.83
N PHE A 152 3.92 17.47 -1.25
CA PHE A 152 3.94 17.06 -2.64
C PHE A 152 2.61 16.38 -2.99
N GLN A 153 1.62 17.21 -3.33
CA GLN A 153 0.25 16.75 -3.55
C GLN A 153 0.15 15.63 -4.60
N TYR A 154 0.94 15.72 -5.67
CA TYR A 154 0.96 14.68 -6.70
C TYR A 154 1.46 13.31 -6.20
N LEU A 155 2.36 13.27 -5.21
CA LEU A 155 2.79 12.00 -4.59
C LEU A 155 1.70 11.44 -3.68
N ASN A 156 1.03 12.32 -2.94
CA ASN A 156 -0.11 11.93 -2.10
C ASN A 156 -1.21 11.31 -2.96
N GLU A 157 -1.56 11.93 -4.09
CA GLU A 157 -2.64 11.46 -4.95
C GLU A 157 -2.41 10.08 -5.55
N ILE A 158 -1.16 9.69 -5.78
CA ILE A 158 -0.82 8.34 -6.25
C ILE A 158 -1.17 7.27 -5.20
N VAL A 159 -1.03 7.56 -3.91
CA VAL A 159 -1.25 6.57 -2.84
C VAL A 159 -2.63 6.71 -2.19
N SER A 160 -3.07 7.94 -1.93
CA SER A 160 -4.28 8.25 -1.15
C SER A 160 -5.28 9.17 -1.88
N GLY A 161 -5.10 9.41 -3.18
CA GLY A 161 -6.03 10.19 -4.00
C GLY A 161 -7.26 9.42 -4.51
N ALA A 162 -8.12 10.12 -5.26
CA ALA A 162 -9.35 9.53 -5.81
C ALA A 162 -9.12 8.52 -6.95
N LEU A 163 -7.94 8.52 -7.56
CA LEU A 163 -7.50 7.54 -8.56
C LEU A 163 -6.20 6.87 -8.07
N SER A 164 -6.14 6.54 -6.78
CA SER A 164 -4.94 6.03 -6.14
C SER A 164 -4.67 4.56 -6.43
N ALA A 165 -3.42 4.16 -6.16
CA ALA A 165 -3.00 2.77 -6.11
C ALA A 165 -3.81 1.94 -5.10
N ASP A 166 -4.16 2.53 -3.95
CA ASP A 166 -5.06 1.92 -2.96
C ASP A 166 -6.41 1.55 -3.59
N MET A 167 -7.09 2.54 -4.19
CA MET A 167 -8.38 2.32 -4.83
C MET A 167 -8.33 1.31 -5.96
N MET A 168 -7.31 1.40 -6.81
CA MET A 168 -7.16 0.49 -7.94
C MET A 168 -6.91 -0.95 -7.48
N ASP A 169 -6.13 -1.18 -6.41
CA ASP A 169 -5.91 -2.53 -5.89
C ASP A 169 -7.18 -3.09 -5.24
N TYR A 170 -7.79 -2.37 -4.29
CA TYR A 170 -8.92 -2.96 -3.55
C TYR A 170 -10.12 -3.21 -4.47
N LEU A 171 -10.40 -2.35 -5.46
CA LEU A 171 -11.52 -2.59 -6.38
C LEU A 171 -11.35 -3.88 -7.19
N LEU A 172 -10.13 -4.11 -7.69
CA LEU A 172 -9.80 -5.33 -8.43
C LEU A 172 -9.78 -6.55 -7.52
N ARG A 173 -9.11 -6.45 -6.38
CA ARG A 173 -8.93 -7.55 -5.43
C ARG A 173 -10.24 -7.96 -4.78
N ASP A 174 -11.02 -7.00 -4.29
CA ASP A 174 -12.32 -7.25 -3.68
C ASP A 174 -13.29 -7.85 -4.71
N GLY A 175 -13.32 -7.31 -5.93
CA GLY A 175 -14.12 -7.86 -7.02
C GLY A 175 -13.77 -9.32 -7.32
N TYR A 176 -12.48 -9.62 -7.42
CA TYR A 176 -11.97 -10.98 -7.68
C TYR A 176 -12.35 -11.96 -6.57
N PHE A 177 -12.08 -11.62 -5.30
CA PHE A 177 -12.29 -12.55 -4.17
C PHE A 177 -13.76 -12.66 -3.73
N THR A 178 -14.59 -11.65 -3.98
CA THR A 178 -16.04 -11.74 -3.72
C THR A 178 -16.80 -12.42 -4.85
N GLY A 179 -16.26 -12.41 -6.08
CA GLY A 179 -16.98 -12.81 -7.28
C GLY A 179 -18.03 -11.78 -7.73
N ALA A 180 -18.07 -10.60 -7.10
CA ALA A 180 -18.98 -9.50 -7.45
C ALA A 180 -18.39 -8.57 -8.53
N GLU A 181 -17.46 -9.09 -9.34
CA GLU A 181 -16.79 -8.34 -10.39
C GLU A 181 -17.77 -8.03 -11.54
N HIS A 182 -18.15 -6.75 -11.66
CA HIS A 182 -19.05 -6.29 -12.72
C HIS A 182 -18.35 -5.42 -13.77
N ALA A 183 -17.27 -4.71 -13.40
CA ALA A 183 -16.41 -3.97 -14.32
C ALA A 183 -14.98 -3.92 -13.78
N LYS A 184 -14.02 -4.45 -14.54
CA LYS A 184 -12.59 -4.41 -14.19
C LYS A 184 -12.04 -3.02 -14.39
N VAL A 185 -11.41 -2.48 -13.34
CA VAL A 185 -10.61 -1.25 -13.44
C VAL A 185 -9.34 -1.57 -14.23
N ASP A 186 -9.15 -0.92 -15.38
CA ASP A 186 -7.88 -1.01 -16.13
C ASP A 186 -6.84 -0.09 -15.50
N HIS A 187 -6.28 -0.53 -14.37
CA HIS A 187 -5.29 0.26 -13.63
C HIS A 187 -4.06 0.57 -14.50
N LYS A 188 -3.65 -0.32 -15.42
CA LYS A 188 -2.51 -0.11 -16.32
C LYS A 188 -2.75 1.07 -17.24
N ARG A 189 -3.96 1.17 -17.82
CA ARG A 189 -4.32 2.33 -18.65
C ARG A 189 -4.35 3.62 -17.84
N ILE A 190 -4.87 3.57 -16.61
CA ILE A 190 -4.95 4.73 -15.72
C ILE A 190 -3.54 5.21 -15.33
N THR A 191 -2.70 4.33 -14.79
CA THR A 191 -1.34 4.68 -14.32
C THR A 191 -0.48 5.23 -15.46
N GLN A 192 -0.52 4.62 -16.65
CA GLN A 192 0.22 5.11 -17.82
C GLN A 192 -0.27 6.47 -18.32
N SER A 193 -1.52 6.84 -18.03
CA SER A 193 -2.10 8.12 -18.47
C SER A 193 -1.85 9.27 -17.50
N LEU A 194 -1.35 9.02 -16.29
CA LEU A 194 -1.11 10.06 -15.28
C LEU A 194 -0.13 11.15 -15.76
N SER A 195 -0.42 12.41 -15.45
CA SER A 195 0.43 13.56 -15.72
C SER A 195 0.34 14.59 -14.58
N ILE A 196 1.36 15.43 -14.46
CA ILE A 196 1.41 16.51 -13.47
C ILE A 196 1.36 17.83 -14.24
N HIS A 197 0.52 18.77 -13.77
CA HIS A 197 0.29 20.08 -14.37
C HIS A 197 0.67 21.21 -13.41
#